data_AF-A0AAD7LY35-F1
#
_entry.id   AF-A0AAD7LY35-F1
#
_cell.length_a   1.000
_cell.length_b   1.000
_cell.length_c   1.000
_cell.angle_alpha   90.00
_cell.angle_beta   90.00
_cell.angle_gamma   90.00
#
_symmetry.space_group_name_H-M   'P 1'
#
loop_
_entity.id
_entity.type
_entity.pdbx_description
1 polymer ?
#
loop_
_entity_poly.entity_id
_entity_poly.type
_entity_poly.pdbx_seq_one_letter_code
_entity_poly.pdbx_strand_id
1 'polypeptide(L)'
;MASTLDPTTDKLSKLGFKGDFASSAPNLQKNLHLLSPEQIELAKILLEMGQSHLFENWAEPGAGDEEKKGFFDQVARLNSSYPGGLASYLETARGLLADSKAGKNPFDGFTPSVPTGEHLTFGDDNFINFEEAGVKEARKAAFVLVAGGLGERLGYNGIKVALPSRNHYRNMFLAAVHRFYIGSSGCQL
;
A
#
# COMPACT_ATOMS: atom_id res chain seq x y z
N MET A 1 0.03 -57.42 1.12
CA MET A 1 1.01 -56.35 0.86
C MET A 1 0.25 -55.04 0.95
N ALA A 2 0.25 -54.40 2.12
CA ALA A 2 -0.50 -53.19 2.38
C ALA A 2 0.15 -52.01 1.64
N SER A 3 -0.60 -51.39 0.73
CA SER A 3 -0.20 -50.16 0.05
C SER A 3 -0.23 -49.03 1.08
N THR A 4 0.94 -48.56 1.50
CA THR A 4 1.09 -47.41 2.38
C THR A 4 0.58 -46.16 1.64
N LEU A 5 -0.64 -45.74 1.97
CA LEU A 5 -1.18 -44.45 1.58
C LEU A 5 -0.28 -43.36 2.15
N ASP A 6 0.22 -42.50 1.27
CA ASP A 6 1.10 -41.39 1.59
C ASP A 6 0.34 -40.38 2.48
N PRO A 7 0.82 -40.08 3.70
CA PRO A 7 0.14 -39.17 4.65
C PRO A 7 -0.04 -37.74 4.10
N THR A 8 0.66 -37.41 3.01
CA THR A 8 0.54 -36.14 2.28
C THR A 8 -0.78 -36.08 1.50
N THR A 9 -1.24 -37.20 0.95
CA THR A 9 -2.48 -37.29 0.15
C THR A 9 -3.73 -37.08 1.01
N ASP A 10 -3.69 -37.52 2.27
CA ASP A 10 -4.78 -37.37 3.25
C ASP A 10 -4.89 -35.97 3.86
N LYS A 11 -3.80 -35.20 3.88
CA LYS A 11 -3.83 -33.77 4.25
C LYS A 11 -4.37 -32.90 3.11
N LEU A 12 -4.03 -33.26 1.87
CA LEU A 12 -4.50 -32.57 0.67
C LEU A 12 -6.00 -32.81 0.41
N SER A 13 -6.51 -34.01 0.64
CA SER A 13 -7.94 -34.31 0.46
C SER A 13 -8.86 -33.53 1.44
N LYS A 14 -8.36 -33.22 2.65
CA LYS A 14 -9.12 -32.46 3.67
C LYS A 14 -9.21 -30.95 3.41
N LEU A 15 -8.38 -30.40 2.54
CA LEU A 15 -8.33 -28.96 2.20
C LEU A 15 -9.19 -28.57 0.99
N GLY A 16 -10.03 -29.49 0.49
CA GLY A 16 -11.01 -29.17 -0.56
C GLY A 16 -10.40 -28.79 -1.90
N PHE A 17 -9.20 -29.31 -2.22
CA PHE A 17 -8.60 -29.14 -3.54
C PHE A 17 -9.50 -29.78 -4.61
N LYS A 18 -10.17 -28.95 -5.44
CA LYS A 18 -10.68 -29.42 -6.73
C LYS A 18 -9.48 -29.89 -7.54
N GLY A 19 -9.48 -31.16 -7.95
CA GLY A 19 -8.35 -31.88 -8.52
C GLY A 19 -7.64 -31.24 -9.73
N ASP A 20 -8.21 -30.19 -10.35
CA ASP A 20 -7.63 -29.46 -11.49
C ASP A 20 -6.65 -28.33 -11.12
N PHE A 21 -6.70 -27.79 -9.91
CA PHE A 21 -5.87 -26.60 -9.57
C PHE A 21 -4.42 -26.97 -9.30
N ALA A 22 -4.20 -28.14 -8.73
CA ALA A 22 -2.89 -28.57 -8.28
C ALA A 22 -1.95 -28.85 -9.49
N SER A 23 -2.50 -29.27 -10.63
CA SER A 23 -1.73 -29.48 -11.89
C SER A 23 -1.15 -28.20 -12.49
N SER A 24 -1.69 -27.02 -12.17
CA SER A 24 -1.20 -25.75 -12.72
C SER A 24 0.11 -25.26 -12.08
N ALA A 25 0.52 -25.82 -10.94
CA ALA A 25 1.73 -25.42 -10.22
C ALA A 25 2.45 -26.63 -9.59
N PRO A 26 3.14 -27.46 -10.40
CA PRO A 26 3.76 -28.70 -9.93
C PRO A 26 4.85 -28.46 -8.88
N ASN A 27 5.61 -27.36 -8.98
CA ASN A 27 6.68 -27.07 -8.03
C ASN A 27 6.16 -26.55 -6.68
N LEU A 28 4.98 -25.91 -6.65
CA LEU A 28 4.31 -25.59 -5.40
C LEU A 28 3.85 -26.86 -4.68
N GLN A 29 3.24 -27.81 -5.42
CA GLN A 29 2.75 -29.07 -4.84
C GLN A 29 3.82 -29.81 -4.05
N LYS A 30 5.01 -29.95 -4.64
CA LYS A 30 6.16 -30.62 -4.01
C LYS A 30 6.53 -29.99 -2.67
N ASN A 31 6.35 -28.68 -2.53
CA ASN A 31 6.71 -27.88 -1.37
C ASN A 31 5.56 -27.64 -0.38
N LEU A 32 4.33 -28.14 -0.63
CA LEU A 32 3.16 -27.84 0.22
C LEU A 32 3.33 -28.30 1.68
N HIS A 33 4.09 -29.38 1.90
CA HIS A 33 4.35 -29.91 3.25
C HIS A 33 5.18 -28.97 4.13
N LEU A 34 5.85 -27.98 3.54
CA LEU A 34 6.66 -26.98 4.25
C LEU A 34 5.81 -25.81 4.77
N LEU A 35 4.60 -25.64 4.26
CA LEU A 35 3.74 -24.46 4.48
C LEU A 35 2.72 -24.70 5.59
N SER A 36 2.34 -23.64 6.29
CA SER A 36 1.24 -23.68 7.25
C SER A 36 -0.13 -23.77 6.54
N PRO A 37 -1.20 -24.20 7.23
CA PRO A 37 -2.55 -24.19 6.66
C PRO A 37 -2.97 -22.83 6.11
N GLU A 38 -2.64 -21.74 6.82
CA GLU A 38 -2.96 -20.38 6.37
C GLU A 38 -2.18 -20.01 5.10
N GLN A 39 -0.91 -20.41 5.00
CA GLN A 39 -0.09 -20.17 3.81
C GLN A 39 -0.60 -20.97 2.61
N ILE A 40 -1.12 -22.17 2.82
CA ILE A 40 -1.75 -22.98 1.77
C ILE A 40 -3.01 -22.30 1.22
N GLU A 41 -3.85 -21.70 2.07
CA GLU A 41 -5.01 -20.93 1.61
C GLU A 41 -4.61 -19.69 0.81
N LEU A 42 -3.53 -19.00 1.20
CA LEU A 42 -2.98 -17.89 0.42
C LEU A 42 -2.46 -18.36 -0.95
N ALA A 43 -1.80 -19.52 -1.00
CA ALA A 43 -1.35 -20.11 -2.24
C ALA A 43 -2.53 -20.42 -3.18
N LYS A 44 -3.64 -20.92 -2.62
CA LYS A 44 -4.88 -21.17 -3.36
C LYS A 44 -5.46 -19.89 -3.95
N ILE A 45 -5.54 -18.80 -3.17
CA ILE A 45 -6.00 -17.49 -3.68
C ILE A 45 -5.12 -17.04 -4.85
N LEU A 46 -3.80 -17.16 -4.75
CA LEU A 46 -2.89 -16.79 -5.83
C LEU A 46 -3.12 -17.62 -7.10
N LEU A 47 -3.35 -18.93 -6.97
CA LEU A 47 -3.66 -19.80 -8.09
C LEU A 47 -5.02 -19.45 -8.74
N GLU A 48 -6.06 -19.24 -7.93
CA GLU A 48 -7.40 -18.84 -8.40
C GLU A 48 -7.35 -17.50 -9.16
N MET A 49 -6.47 -16.59 -8.75
CA MET A 49 -6.25 -15.30 -9.43
C MET A 49 -5.29 -15.37 -10.64
N GLY A 50 -4.88 -16.58 -11.05
CA GLY A 50 -4.03 -16.83 -12.21
C GLY A 50 -2.56 -16.45 -12.02
N GLN A 51 -2.06 -16.48 -10.78
CA GLN A 51 -0.67 -16.14 -10.44
C GLN A 51 0.23 -17.37 -10.32
N SER A 52 0.01 -18.41 -11.14
CA SER A 52 0.79 -19.66 -11.11
C SER A 52 2.28 -19.44 -11.40
N HIS A 53 2.62 -18.42 -12.18
CA HIS A 53 3.99 -18.07 -12.56
C HIS A 53 4.91 -17.76 -11.36
N LEU A 54 4.34 -17.37 -10.21
CA LEU A 54 5.11 -17.14 -8.98
C LEU A 54 5.77 -18.42 -8.46
N PHE A 55 5.26 -19.59 -8.86
CA PHE A 55 5.69 -20.90 -8.40
C PHE A 55 6.48 -21.69 -9.44
N GLU A 56 6.56 -21.23 -10.69
CA GLU A 56 7.14 -21.98 -11.81
C GLU A 56 8.61 -22.37 -11.57
N ASN A 57 9.40 -21.48 -10.95
CA ASN A 57 10.84 -21.69 -10.74
C ASN A 57 11.20 -22.09 -9.30
N TRP A 58 10.23 -22.63 -8.56
CA TRP A 58 10.51 -23.09 -7.19
C TRP A 58 11.41 -24.32 -7.21
N ALA A 59 12.46 -24.27 -6.40
CA ALA A 59 13.35 -25.39 -6.19
C ALA A 59 12.65 -26.54 -5.45
N GLU A 60 13.26 -27.73 -5.54
CA GLU A 60 12.84 -28.90 -4.79
C GLU A 60 12.84 -28.63 -3.27
N PRO A 61 12.06 -29.40 -2.49
CA PRO A 61 12.08 -29.32 -1.04
C PRO A 61 13.49 -29.53 -0.47
N GLY A 62 13.84 -28.78 0.58
CA GLY A 62 15.18 -28.75 1.17
C GLY A 62 16.12 -27.69 0.58
N ALA A 63 15.73 -27.04 -0.52
CA ALA A 63 16.49 -25.94 -1.12
C ALA A 63 15.68 -24.64 -1.07
N GLY A 64 16.18 -23.64 -0.33
CA GLY A 64 15.56 -22.32 -0.22
C GLY A 64 14.22 -22.32 0.54
N ASP A 65 14.04 -23.22 1.50
CA ASP A 65 12.76 -23.41 2.18
C ASP A 65 12.37 -22.23 3.07
N GLU A 66 13.35 -21.57 3.69
CA GLU A 66 13.10 -20.38 4.51
C GLU A 66 12.69 -19.18 3.64
N GLU A 67 13.24 -19.06 2.44
CA GLU A 67 12.84 -18.05 1.46
C GLU A 67 11.40 -18.29 0.97
N LYS A 68 11.00 -19.56 0.75
CA LYS A 68 9.61 -19.91 0.40
C LYS A 68 8.62 -19.55 1.51
N LYS A 69 8.99 -19.77 2.78
CA LYS A 69 8.17 -19.34 3.94
C LYS A 69 8.12 -17.82 4.03
N GLY A 70 9.27 -17.15 3.92
CA GLY A 70 9.36 -15.69 3.95
C GLY A 70 8.57 -15.03 2.83
N PHE A 71 8.51 -15.64 1.64
CA PHE A 71 7.63 -15.22 0.57
C PHE A 71 6.16 -15.24 1.02
N PHE A 72 5.69 -16.32 1.63
CA PHE A 72 4.31 -16.39 2.11
C PHE A 72 4.02 -15.46 3.30
N ASP A 73 5.01 -15.15 4.13
CA ASP A 73 4.86 -14.12 5.17
C ASP A 73 4.64 -12.73 4.55
N GLN A 74 5.34 -12.43 3.44
CA GLN A 74 5.09 -11.21 2.68
C GLN A 74 3.71 -11.21 2.04
N VAL A 75 3.29 -12.33 1.44
CA VAL A 75 1.94 -12.50 0.87
C VAL A 75 0.86 -12.30 1.93
N ALA A 76 1.03 -12.88 3.12
CA ALA A 76 0.10 -12.73 4.24
C ALA A 76 -0.03 -11.26 4.68
N ARG A 77 1.10 -10.56 4.79
CA ARG A 77 1.13 -9.13 5.13
C ARG A 77 0.44 -8.27 4.06
N LEU A 78 0.66 -8.57 2.78
CA LEU A 78 0.00 -7.84 1.69
C LEU A 78 -1.51 -8.10 1.70
N ASN A 79 -1.92 -9.35 1.91
CA ASN A 79 -3.33 -9.74 1.97
C ASN A 79 -4.08 -9.08 3.13
N SER A 80 -3.42 -8.84 4.28
CA SER A 80 -4.06 -8.14 5.40
C SER A 80 -4.02 -6.61 5.29
N SER A 81 -3.09 -6.05 4.52
CA SER A 81 -2.90 -4.60 4.39
C SER A 81 -3.85 -3.93 3.40
N TYR A 82 -4.47 -4.71 2.51
CA TYR A 82 -5.39 -4.18 1.49
C TYR A 82 -6.86 -4.54 1.83
N PRO A 83 -7.81 -3.60 1.78
CA PRO A 83 -9.23 -3.91 1.97
C PRO A 83 -9.71 -4.97 0.97
N GLY A 84 -10.23 -6.10 1.48
CA GLY A 84 -10.64 -7.24 0.63
C GLY A 84 -9.49 -8.10 0.11
N GLY A 85 -8.26 -7.85 0.56
CA GLY A 85 -7.08 -8.68 0.31
C GLY A 85 -6.57 -8.66 -1.13
N LEU A 86 -5.70 -9.63 -1.42
CA LEU A 86 -5.01 -9.74 -2.72
C LEU A 86 -5.96 -10.03 -3.88
N ALA A 87 -7.04 -10.79 -3.64
CA ALA A 87 -8.07 -11.03 -4.64
C ALA A 87 -8.70 -9.71 -5.11
N SER A 88 -9.18 -8.89 -4.18
CA SER A 88 -9.77 -7.58 -4.49
C SER A 88 -8.78 -6.63 -5.15
N TYR A 89 -7.50 -6.67 -4.73
CA TYR A 89 -6.44 -5.88 -5.35
C TYR A 89 -6.28 -6.22 -6.84
N LEU A 90 -6.20 -7.51 -7.17
CA LEU A 90 -6.02 -7.97 -8.54
C LEU A 90 -7.26 -7.73 -9.42
N GLU A 91 -8.46 -7.93 -8.88
CA GLU A 91 -9.71 -7.59 -9.57
C GLU A 91 -9.78 -6.10 -9.90
N THR A 92 -9.49 -5.24 -8.91
CA THR A 92 -9.47 -3.79 -9.08
C THR A 92 -8.44 -3.37 -10.11
N ALA A 93 -7.22 -3.93 -10.04
CA ALA A 93 -6.16 -3.63 -11.00
C ALA A 93 -6.55 -4.01 -12.44
N ARG A 94 -7.14 -5.19 -12.64
CA ARG A 94 -7.64 -5.62 -13.97
C ARG A 94 -8.74 -4.68 -14.48
N GLY A 95 -9.66 -4.26 -13.62
CA GLY A 95 -10.69 -3.28 -13.93
C GLY A 95 -10.11 -1.93 -14.35
N LEU A 96 -9.17 -1.39 -13.57
CA LEU A 96 -8.51 -0.11 -13.87
C LEU A 96 -7.73 -0.16 -15.20
N LEU A 97 -7.07 -1.28 -15.51
CA LEU A 97 -6.39 -1.45 -16.80
C LEU A 97 -7.38 -1.53 -17.97
N ALA A 98 -8.51 -2.20 -17.80
CA ALA A 98 -9.56 -2.27 -18.81
C ALA A 98 -10.21 -0.89 -19.06
N ASP A 99 -10.55 -0.17 -17.99
CA ASP A 99 -11.12 1.18 -18.05
C ASP A 99 -10.14 2.18 -18.68
N SER A 100 -8.85 2.09 -18.33
CA SER A 100 -7.77 2.88 -18.94
C SER A 100 -7.65 2.61 -20.43
N LYS A 101 -7.66 1.33 -20.84
CA LYS A 101 -7.64 0.93 -22.25
C LYS A 101 -8.87 1.43 -23.02
N ALA A 102 -10.03 1.47 -22.37
CA ALA A 102 -11.27 1.98 -22.94
C ALA A 102 -11.35 3.51 -22.96
N GLY A 103 -10.37 4.23 -22.38
CA GLY A 103 -10.36 5.69 -22.30
C GLY A 103 -11.46 6.26 -21.40
N LYS A 104 -11.99 5.46 -20.48
CA LYS A 104 -13.09 5.87 -19.60
C LYS A 104 -12.58 6.91 -18.60
N ASN A 105 -13.15 8.11 -18.66
CA ASN A 105 -12.85 9.17 -17.70
C ASN A 105 -13.88 9.13 -16.56
N PRO A 106 -13.48 8.84 -15.30
CA PRO A 106 -14.41 8.84 -14.16
C PRO A 106 -14.99 10.24 -13.87
N PHE A 107 -14.41 11.29 -14.43
CA PHE A 107 -14.85 12.68 -14.28
C PHE A 107 -15.60 13.20 -15.52
N ASP A 108 -16.00 12.33 -16.45
CA ASP A 108 -16.80 12.78 -17.59
C ASP A 108 -18.13 13.38 -17.11
N GLY A 109 -18.51 14.54 -17.66
CA GLY A 109 -19.67 15.32 -17.22
C GLY A 109 -19.43 16.19 -15.96
N PHE A 110 -18.29 16.08 -15.29
CA PHE A 110 -17.93 17.02 -14.21
C PHE A 110 -17.20 18.23 -14.78
N THR A 111 -17.66 19.42 -14.40
CA THR A 111 -16.98 20.68 -14.75
C THR A 111 -16.34 21.26 -13.50
N PRO A 112 -15.01 21.47 -13.48
CA PRO A 112 -14.36 22.13 -12.35
C PRO A 112 -14.83 23.59 -12.28
N SER A 113 -15.27 24.03 -11.10
CA SER A 113 -15.56 25.42 -10.81
C SER A 113 -14.56 25.96 -9.81
N VAL A 114 -14.08 27.18 -10.02
CA VAL A 114 -13.30 27.89 -9.01
C VAL A 114 -14.26 28.30 -7.89
N PRO A 115 -14.01 27.91 -6.63
CA PRO A 115 -14.83 28.36 -5.51
C PRO A 115 -14.79 29.88 -5.41
N THR A 116 -15.90 30.50 -5.01
CA THR A 116 -15.91 31.92 -4.67
C THR A 116 -15.06 32.11 -3.42
N GLY A 117 -13.94 32.82 -3.58
CA GLY A 117 -13.05 33.19 -2.49
C GLY A 117 -12.96 34.71 -2.33
N GLU A 118 -12.44 35.16 -1.21
CA GLU A 118 -12.16 36.57 -0.95
C GLU A 118 -10.68 36.87 -1.16
N HIS A 119 -10.38 37.99 -1.81
CA HIS A 119 -9.02 38.49 -1.93
C HIS A 119 -8.75 39.48 -0.79
N LEU A 120 -8.06 39.04 0.25
CA LEU A 120 -7.69 39.88 1.39
C LEU A 120 -6.43 40.68 1.07
N THR A 121 -6.43 41.97 1.41
CA THR A 121 -5.23 42.80 1.28
C THR A 121 -4.46 42.75 2.60
N PHE A 122 -3.18 42.40 2.54
CA PHE A 122 -2.36 42.31 3.75
C PHE A 122 -2.41 43.62 4.55
N GLY A 123 -2.76 43.51 5.83
CA GLY A 123 -2.81 44.63 6.76
C GLY A 123 -4.10 45.46 6.73
N ASP A 124 -5.10 45.10 5.93
CA ASP A 124 -6.43 45.69 6.05
C ASP A 124 -7.22 45.09 7.23
N ASP A 125 -8.32 45.75 7.63
CA ASP A 125 -9.13 45.31 8.77
C ASP A 125 -9.71 43.91 8.54
N ASN A 126 -10.08 43.57 7.30
CA ASN A 126 -10.62 42.25 6.99
C ASN A 126 -9.55 41.16 7.16
N PHE A 127 -8.33 41.40 6.70
CA PHE A 127 -7.18 40.52 6.87
C PHE A 127 -6.91 40.25 8.34
N ILE A 128 -6.86 41.30 9.17
CA ILE A 128 -6.64 41.17 10.61
C ILE A 128 -7.77 40.36 11.25
N ASN A 129 -9.03 40.68 10.93
CA ASN A 129 -10.20 39.97 11.45
C ASN A 129 -10.18 38.47 11.10
N PHE A 130 -9.85 38.14 9.84
CA PHE A 130 -9.77 36.75 9.39
C PHE A 130 -8.55 36.02 9.95
N GLU A 131 -7.40 36.68 10.12
CA GLU A 131 -6.21 36.12 10.74
C GLU A 131 -6.49 35.76 12.21
N GLU A 132 -7.10 36.66 12.97
CA GLU A 132 -7.47 36.41 14.37
C GLU A 132 -8.47 35.24 14.51
N ALA A 133 -9.48 35.19 13.64
CA ALA A 133 -10.43 34.08 13.61
C ALA A 133 -9.72 32.76 13.23
N GLY A 134 -8.87 32.79 12.21
CA GLY A 134 -8.12 31.63 11.74
C GLY A 134 -7.19 31.06 12.80
N VAL A 135 -6.48 31.89 13.56
CA VAL A 135 -5.61 31.45 14.67
C VAL A 135 -6.41 30.78 15.79
N LYS A 136 -7.63 31.24 16.08
CA LYS A 136 -8.51 30.61 17.08
C LYS A 136 -8.95 29.22 16.63
N GLU A 137 -9.33 29.07 15.36
CA GLU A 137 -9.77 27.79 14.80
C GLU A 137 -8.61 26.82 14.56
N ALA A 138 -7.42 27.33 14.21
CA ALA A 138 -6.21 26.51 14.01
C ALA A 138 -5.84 25.68 15.25
N ARG A 139 -6.17 26.16 16.46
CA ARG A 139 -5.98 25.41 17.72
C ARG A 139 -6.81 24.13 17.81
N LYS A 140 -7.88 24.02 17.03
CA LYS A 140 -8.77 22.86 16.96
C LYS A 140 -8.59 22.07 15.66
N ALA A 141 -7.64 22.46 14.81
CA ALA A 141 -7.39 21.84 13.53
C ALA A 141 -6.33 20.74 13.66
N ALA A 142 -6.52 19.66 12.89
CA ALA A 142 -5.48 18.68 12.65
C ALA A 142 -4.72 19.03 11.36
N PHE A 143 -3.40 18.96 11.42
CA PHE A 143 -2.53 19.17 10.26
C PHE A 143 -1.97 17.83 9.79
N VAL A 144 -2.15 17.52 8.51
CA VAL A 144 -1.64 16.29 7.89
C VAL A 144 -0.59 16.66 6.85
N LEU A 145 0.64 16.17 7.04
CA LEU A 145 1.73 16.34 6.08
C LEU A 145 1.94 15.04 5.30
N VAL A 146 1.58 15.04 4.01
CA VAL A 146 1.81 13.90 3.11
C VAL A 146 3.27 13.95 2.60
N ALA A 147 4.15 13.13 3.19
CA ALA A 147 5.60 13.18 2.99
C ALA A 147 6.22 11.88 2.43
N GLY A 148 5.49 11.09 1.64
CA GLY A 148 5.95 9.77 1.19
C GLY A 148 6.98 9.74 0.05
N GLY A 149 7.29 10.89 -0.58
CA GLY A 149 8.14 10.92 -1.78
C GLY A 149 9.62 11.16 -1.50
N LEU A 150 10.48 10.50 -2.29
CA LEU A 150 11.92 10.80 -2.38
C LEU A 150 12.20 12.00 -3.29
N GLY A 151 13.34 12.66 -3.05
CA GLY A 151 13.81 13.83 -3.77
C GLY A 151 14.54 13.55 -5.08
N GLU A 152 14.53 12.31 -5.59
CA GLU A 152 15.36 11.88 -6.72
C GLU A 152 15.13 12.70 -7.99
N ARG A 153 13.87 13.03 -8.30
CA ARG A 153 13.53 13.91 -9.45
C ARG A 153 14.06 15.34 -9.31
N LEU A 154 14.44 15.74 -8.10
CA LEU A 154 15.05 17.04 -7.79
C LEU A 154 16.58 16.93 -7.70
N GLY A 155 17.17 15.77 -8.00
CA GLY A 155 18.60 15.52 -7.83
C GLY A 155 19.03 15.39 -6.36
N TYR A 156 18.09 15.14 -5.45
CA TYR A 156 18.36 15.01 -4.01
C TYR A 156 18.20 13.57 -3.55
N ASN A 157 19.28 12.99 -3.01
CA ASN A 157 19.27 11.64 -2.47
C ASN A 157 18.81 11.63 -1.00
N GLY A 158 17.50 11.71 -0.80
CA GLY A 158 16.85 11.71 0.50
C GLY A 158 15.36 12.01 0.44
N ILE A 159 14.70 12.09 1.60
CA ILE A 159 13.28 12.43 1.69
C ILE A 159 13.04 13.91 1.34
N LYS A 160 11.96 14.23 0.62
CA LYS A 160 11.71 15.63 0.18
C LYS A 160 11.62 16.64 1.32
N VAL A 161 11.05 16.22 2.45
CA VAL A 161 10.93 17.08 3.62
C VAL A 161 12.28 17.38 4.28
N ALA A 162 13.34 16.67 3.87
CA ALA A 162 14.72 16.92 4.29
C ALA A 162 15.42 18.06 3.54
N LEU A 163 14.81 18.53 2.44
CA LEU A 163 15.31 19.69 1.73
C LEU A 163 15.28 20.94 2.61
N PRO A 164 16.27 21.83 2.48
CA PRO A 164 16.24 23.11 3.15
C PRO A 164 15.11 23.96 2.58
N SER A 165 14.25 24.51 3.44
CA SER A 165 13.20 25.45 3.07
C SER A 165 13.75 26.84 2.73
N ARG A 166 14.98 27.14 3.17
CA ARG A 166 15.71 28.38 2.86
C ARG A 166 17.21 28.15 2.88
N ASN A 167 17.90 28.75 1.91
CA ASN A 167 19.35 28.54 1.70
C ASN A 167 20.22 29.00 2.87
N HIS A 168 19.85 30.08 3.57
CA HIS A 168 20.70 30.68 4.61
C HIS A 168 20.71 29.95 5.95
N TYR A 169 19.60 29.32 6.35
CA TYR A 169 19.46 28.76 7.70
C TYR A 169 19.52 27.23 7.73
N ARG A 170 19.64 26.57 6.58
CA ARG A 170 19.57 25.10 6.42
C ARG A 170 18.40 24.45 7.19
N ASN A 171 17.35 25.23 7.49
CA ASN A 171 16.16 24.73 8.15
C ASN A 171 15.42 23.85 7.17
N MET A 172 15.17 22.63 7.58
CA MET A 172 14.50 21.60 6.82
C MET A 172 12.99 21.87 6.74
N PHE A 173 12.33 21.52 5.63
CA PHE A 173 10.87 21.71 5.50
C PHE A 173 10.10 21.07 6.67
N LEU A 174 10.50 19.87 7.11
CA LEU A 174 9.89 19.21 8.26
C LEU A 174 9.98 20.06 9.54
N ALA A 175 11.15 20.65 9.80
CA ALA A 175 11.36 21.49 10.98
C ALA A 175 10.55 22.80 10.90
N ALA A 176 10.38 23.36 9.70
CA ALA A 176 9.56 24.55 9.50
C ALA A 176 8.07 24.28 9.79
N VAL A 177 7.53 23.19 9.25
CA VAL A 177 6.13 22.78 9.49
C VAL A 177 5.91 22.43 10.97
N HIS A 178 6.86 21.72 11.59
CA HIS A 178 6.76 21.37 13.00
C HIS A 178 6.78 22.62 13.92
N ARG A 179 7.64 23.61 13.62
CA ARG A 179 7.66 24.88 14.36
C ARG A 179 6.36 25.66 14.22
N PHE A 180 5.79 25.69 13.02
CA PHE A 180 4.48 26.29 12.79
C PHE A 180 3.43 25.61 13.69
N TYR A 181 3.36 24.29 13.69
CA TYR A 181 2.42 23.53 14.53
C TYR A 181 2.55 23.83 16.03
N ILE A 182 3.79 23.83 16.56
CA ILE A 182 4.03 24.18 17.98
C ILE A 182 3.50 25.59 18.28
N GLY A 183 3.81 26.56 17.41
CA GLY A 183 3.33 27.93 17.53
C GLY A 183 1.81 28.05 17.48
N SER A 184 1.14 27.29 16.61
CA SER A 184 -0.32 27.27 16.48
C SER A 184 -1.03 26.61 17.67
N SER A 185 -0.35 25.67 18.35
CA SER A 185 -0.92 24.91 19.47
C SER A 185 -0.85 25.67 20.81
N GLY A 186 -0.15 26.81 20.86
CA GLY A 186 0.12 27.53 22.11
C GLY A 186 1.03 26.78 23.08
N CYS A 187 1.68 25.70 22.62
CA CYS A 187 2.56 24.89 23.44
C CYS A 187 3.94 25.58 23.51
N GLN A 188 4.22 26.27 24.61
CA GLN A 188 5.58 26.69 24.93
C GLN A 188 6.36 25.46 25.37
N LEU A 189 7.57 25.25 24.81
CA LEU A 189 8.55 24.29 25.31
C LEU A 189 9.15 24.78 26.63
#